data_AF-A0A2U8H3T0-F1
#
_entry.id   AF-A0A2U8H3T0-F1
#
_cell.length_a   1.000
_cell.length_b   1.000
_cell.length_c   1.000
_cell.angle_alpha   90.00
_cell.angle_beta   90.00
_cell.angle_gamma   90.00
#
_symmetry.space_group_name_H-M   'P 1'
#
loop_
_entity.id
_entity.type
_entity.pdbx_description
1 polymer ?
#
loop_
_entity_poly.entity_id
_entity_poly.type
_entity_poly.pdbx_seq_one_letter_code
_entity_poly.pdbx_strand_id
1 'polypeptide(L)'
;MLRSRVLIAAVLSLCAGSVFAHPGHADAGFASGLMHPVSGLDHLLAMLAVGLYAAGQRGAARWGLPLGFVLAMLGGSLLGMAGVALPAVEGVVAASVIVLGLLLISLTNLSLAFTLPLITIFAVFHGHAHYAEMGDAGFMRYAGGFVLATGALHLAGFLSARWLPESRTGLALKRSIGVVVSGAGVLMLGS
;
A
#
# COMPACT_ATOMS: atom_id res chain seq x y z
N MET A 1 21.71 -23.77 11.59
CA MET A 1 21.94 -23.54 10.14
C MET A 1 20.80 -24.04 9.25
N LEU A 2 20.21 -25.22 9.49
CA LEU A 2 19.08 -25.72 8.67
C LEU A 2 17.82 -24.82 8.69
N ARG A 3 17.44 -24.25 9.84
CA ARG A 3 16.25 -23.37 9.96
C ARG A 3 16.31 -22.12 9.07
N SER A 4 17.49 -21.54 8.87
CA SER A 4 17.66 -20.34 8.03
C SER A 4 17.50 -20.67 6.54
N ARG A 5 17.97 -21.84 6.09
CA ARG A 5 17.80 -22.30 4.71
C ARG A 5 16.35 -22.63 4.37
N VAL A 6 15.58 -23.16 5.33
CA VAL A 6 14.14 -23.42 5.17
C VAL A 6 13.35 -22.11 5.08
N LEU A 7 13.71 -21.09 5.88
CA LEU A 7 13.10 -19.76 5.80
C LEU A 7 13.41 -19.06 4.47
N ILE A 8 14.66 -19.15 3.99
CA ILE A 8 15.05 -18.58 2.69
C ILE A 8 14.34 -19.31 1.54
N ALA A 9 14.24 -20.64 1.59
CA ALA A 9 13.49 -21.41 0.60
C ALA A 9 11.99 -21.10 0.63
N ALA A 10 11.40 -20.89 1.82
CA ALA A 10 10.00 -20.48 1.95
C ALA A 10 9.75 -19.07 1.38
N VAL A 11 10.65 -18.12 1.63
CA VAL A 11 10.60 -16.76 1.06
C VAL A 11 10.76 -16.79 -0.45
N LEU A 12 11.69 -17.59 -0.98
CA LEU A 12 11.86 -17.76 -2.45
C LEU A 12 10.65 -18.46 -3.10
N SER A 13 9.98 -19.35 -2.38
CA SER A 13 8.75 -20.02 -2.86
C SER A 13 7.54 -19.08 -2.89
N LEU A 14 7.53 -18.05 -2.02
CA LEU A 14 6.53 -16.97 -2.05
C LEU A 14 6.76 -15.97 -3.20
N CYS A 15 7.97 -15.93 -3.77
CA CYS A 15 8.29 -15.15 -4.98
C CYS A 15 7.94 -15.88 -6.28
N ALA A 16 7.49 -17.14 -6.22
CA ALA A 16 6.98 -17.84 -7.40
C ALA A 16 5.58 -17.29 -7.72
N GLY A 17 5.55 -16.14 -8.39
CA GLY A 17 4.33 -15.56 -8.95
C GLY A 17 3.64 -16.58 -9.84
N SER A 18 2.46 -17.02 -9.44
CA SER A 18 1.61 -17.88 -10.25
C SER A 18 1.14 -17.10 -11.47
N VAL A 19 1.69 -17.45 -12.64
CA VAL A 19 1.14 -17.05 -13.95
C VAL A 19 -0.12 -17.87 -14.19
N PHE A 20 -1.27 -17.31 -13.83
CA PHE A 20 -2.57 -17.85 -14.24
C PHE A 20 -2.80 -17.54 -15.72
N ALA A 21 -2.85 -18.58 -16.56
CA ALA A 21 -3.27 -18.48 -17.95
C ALA A 21 -4.82 -18.32 -18.04
N HIS A 22 -5.24 -17.50 -19.02
CA HIS A 22 -6.54 -16.82 -19.22
C HIS A 22 -7.88 -17.57 -19.01
N PRO A 23 -8.91 -16.81 -18.54
CA PRO A 23 -10.19 -16.77 -19.25
C PRO A 23 -10.80 -15.34 -19.36
N GLY A 24 -11.42 -15.03 -20.51
CA GLY A 24 -12.50 -14.03 -20.63
C GLY A 24 -12.13 -12.54 -20.46
N HIS A 25 -12.28 -11.78 -21.55
CA HIS A 25 -12.13 -10.31 -21.62
C HIS A 25 -13.09 -9.51 -20.68
N ALA A 26 -13.96 -10.19 -19.93
CA ALA A 26 -14.87 -9.59 -18.96
C ALA A 26 -14.25 -9.44 -17.56
N ASP A 27 -13.63 -10.51 -17.03
CA ASP A 27 -13.13 -10.58 -15.65
C ASP A 27 -11.65 -10.20 -15.51
N ALA A 28 -10.88 -10.25 -16.60
CA ALA A 28 -9.45 -9.98 -16.59
C ALA A 28 -9.09 -8.59 -16.02
N GLY A 29 -9.87 -7.55 -16.35
CA GLY A 29 -9.59 -6.18 -15.87
C GLY A 29 -9.81 -6.02 -14.36
N PHE A 30 -10.89 -6.58 -13.81
CA PHE A 30 -11.17 -6.50 -12.38
C PHE A 30 -10.19 -7.34 -11.57
N ALA A 31 -9.93 -8.59 -12.00
CA ALA A 31 -8.97 -9.47 -11.33
C ALA A 31 -7.55 -8.88 -11.37
N SER A 32 -7.14 -8.29 -12.51
CA SER A 32 -5.87 -7.59 -12.63
C SER A 32 -5.78 -6.41 -11.66
N GLY A 33 -6.82 -5.57 -11.59
CA GLY A 33 -6.87 -4.46 -10.65
C GLY A 33 -6.84 -4.92 -9.19
N LEU A 34 -7.54 -6.01 -8.88
CA LEU A 34 -7.57 -6.59 -7.53
C LEU A 34 -6.20 -7.14 -7.11
N MET A 35 -5.50 -7.82 -8.01
CA MET A 35 -4.20 -8.41 -7.73
C MET A 35 -3.08 -7.37 -7.70
N HIS A 36 -3.22 -6.28 -8.44
CA HIS A 36 -2.14 -5.32 -8.61
C HIS A 36 -1.56 -4.77 -7.29
N PRO A 37 -2.36 -4.23 -6.34
CA PRO A 37 -1.82 -3.78 -5.05
C PRO A 37 -1.19 -4.90 -4.22
N VAL A 38 -1.57 -6.15 -4.47
CA VAL A 38 -1.09 -7.31 -3.71
C VAL A 38 0.23 -7.82 -4.30
N SER A 39 0.41 -7.72 -5.61
CA SER A 39 1.64 -8.10 -6.31
C SER A 39 2.72 -7.01 -6.27
N GLY A 40 2.35 -5.74 -6.24
CA GLY A 40 3.26 -4.61 -6.11
C GLY A 40 3.69 -4.41 -4.65
N LEU A 41 4.97 -4.62 -4.35
CA LEU A 41 5.47 -4.53 -2.97
C LEU A 41 5.34 -3.12 -2.40
N ASP A 42 5.52 -2.10 -3.23
CA ASP A 42 5.35 -0.69 -2.90
C ASP A 42 3.90 -0.36 -2.50
N HIS A 43 2.92 -0.79 -3.30
CA HIS A 43 1.49 -0.62 -3.05
C HIS A 43 1.07 -1.41 -1.81
N LEU A 44 1.46 -2.68 -1.73
CA LEU A 44 1.15 -3.56 -0.59
C LEU A 44 1.60 -2.95 0.73
N LEU A 45 2.86 -2.53 0.80
CA LEU A 45 3.44 -1.95 2.02
C LEU A 45 2.81 -0.61 2.35
N ALA A 46 2.59 0.27 1.37
CA ALA A 46 1.97 1.57 1.59
C ALA A 46 0.54 1.42 2.14
N MET A 47 -0.29 0.58 1.52
CA MET A 47 -1.69 0.41 1.91
C MET A 47 -1.86 -0.27 3.26
N LEU A 48 -1.04 -1.28 3.58
CA LEU A 48 -0.99 -1.87 4.91
C LEU A 48 -0.53 -0.84 5.95
N ALA A 49 0.49 -0.03 5.62
CA ALA A 49 1.01 0.98 6.54
C ALA A 49 -0.02 2.08 6.87
N VAL A 50 -0.81 2.53 5.89
CA VAL A 50 -1.92 3.46 6.14
C VAL A 50 -2.94 2.84 7.10
N GLY A 51 -3.32 1.57 6.90
CA GLY A 51 -4.20 0.84 7.80
C GLY A 51 -3.65 0.73 9.23
N LEU A 52 -2.40 0.29 9.37
CA LEU A 52 -1.69 0.18 10.64
C LEU A 52 -1.64 1.53 11.37
N TYR A 53 -1.33 2.60 10.64
CA TYR A 53 -1.26 3.96 11.20
C TYR A 53 -2.64 4.46 11.64
N ALA A 54 -3.67 4.25 10.82
CA ALA A 54 -5.05 4.63 11.12
C ALA A 54 -5.60 3.94 12.39
N ALA A 55 -5.13 2.74 12.73
CA ALA A 55 -5.48 2.07 13.98
C ALA A 55 -4.98 2.77 15.24
N GLY A 56 -3.84 3.48 15.18
CA GLY A 56 -3.36 4.31 16.28
C GLY A 56 -4.21 5.57 16.51
N GLN A 57 -4.92 6.01 15.47
CA GLN A 57 -5.60 7.30 15.44
C GLN A 57 -6.94 7.33 16.20
N ARG A 58 -7.32 8.55 16.59
CA ARG A 58 -8.55 8.87 17.34
C ARG A 58 -9.51 9.71 16.50
N GLY A 59 -10.80 9.68 16.85
CA GLY A 59 -11.84 10.47 16.19
C GLY A 59 -11.93 10.21 14.69
N ALA A 60 -12.20 11.28 13.92
CA ALA A 60 -12.38 11.21 12.48
C ALA A 60 -11.15 10.69 11.72
N ALA A 61 -9.93 10.90 12.23
CA ALA A 61 -8.69 10.48 11.55
C ALA A 61 -8.60 8.97 11.33
N ARG A 62 -9.22 8.18 12.20
CA ARG A 62 -9.28 6.72 12.09
C ARG A 62 -9.83 6.23 10.76
N TRP A 63 -10.83 6.94 10.22
CA TRP A 63 -11.51 6.57 8.99
C TRP A 63 -11.21 7.55 7.85
N GLY A 64 -10.94 8.81 8.19
CA GLY A 64 -10.58 9.84 7.23
C GLY A 64 -9.28 9.54 6.49
N LEU A 65 -8.28 8.93 7.15
CA LEU A 65 -7.02 8.59 6.50
C LEU A 65 -7.19 7.47 5.44
N PRO A 66 -7.77 6.29 5.75
CA PRO A 66 -8.03 5.28 4.73
C PRO A 66 -8.95 5.75 3.60
N LEU A 67 -10.05 6.43 3.93
CA LEU A 67 -11.00 6.90 2.91
C LEU A 67 -10.37 7.99 2.04
N GLY A 68 -9.63 8.92 2.66
CA GLY A 68 -8.88 9.95 1.95
C GLY A 68 -7.86 9.36 0.99
N PHE A 69 -7.12 8.33 1.40
CA PHE A 69 -6.19 7.62 0.52
C PHE A 69 -6.92 7.02 -0.68
N VAL A 70 -8.00 6.26 -0.49
CA VAL A 70 -8.75 5.64 -1.59
C VAL A 70 -9.28 6.68 -2.58
N LEU A 71 -9.86 7.78 -2.09
CA LEU A 71 -10.39 8.85 -2.93
C LEU A 71 -9.30 9.59 -3.71
N ALA A 72 -8.19 9.91 -3.06
CA ALA A 72 -7.06 10.58 -3.69
C ALA A 72 -6.36 9.67 -4.71
N MET A 73 -6.28 8.37 -4.43
CA MET A 73 -5.78 7.36 -5.37
C MET A 73 -6.66 7.25 -6.61
N LEU A 74 -7.99 7.20 -6.45
CA LEU A 74 -8.90 7.32 -7.60
C LEU A 74 -8.67 8.62 -8.40
N GLY A 75 -8.48 9.75 -7.70
CA GLY A 75 -8.14 11.02 -8.32
C GLY A 75 -6.84 10.94 -9.14
N GLY A 76 -5.79 10.32 -8.60
CA GLY A 76 -4.54 10.07 -9.28
C GLY A 76 -4.68 9.22 -10.55
N SER A 77 -5.48 8.15 -10.48
CA SER A 77 -5.76 7.32 -11.65
C SER A 77 -6.55 8.08 -12.72
N LEU A 78 -7.48 8.94 -12.32
CA LEU A 78 -8.21 9.82 -13.25
C LEU A 78 -7.29 10.86 -13.89
N LEU A 79 -6.30 11.39 -13.18
CA LEU A 79 -5.27 12.27 -13.76
C LEU A 79 -4.46 11.53 -14.82
N GLY A 80 -4.04 10.29 -14.55
CA GLY A 80 -3.39 9.42 -15.53
C GLY A 80 -4.27 9.21 -16.76
N MET A 81 -5.55 8.90 -16.57
CA MET A 81 -6.54 8.74 -17.64
C MET A 81 -6.75 10.01 -18.46
N ALA A 82 -6.67 11.19 -17.84
CA ALA A 82 -6.74 12.48 -18.52
C ALA A 82 -5.43 12.83 -19.28
N GLY A 83 -4.41 11.97 -19.25
CA GLY A 83 -3.12 12.22 -19.88
C GLY A 83 -2.23 13.21 -19.13
N VAL A 84 -2.55 13.52 -17.87
CA VAL A 84 -1.73 14.41 -17.03
C VAL A 84 -0.51 13.62 -16.56
N ALA A 85 0.68 14.02 -17.02
CA ALA A 85 1.93 13.44 -16.55
C ALA A 85 2.29 13.99 -15.16
N LEU A 86 2.58 13.11 -14.21
CA LEU A 86 3.17 13.48 -12.92
C LEU A 86 4.68 13.21 -12.96
N PRO A 87 5.52 14.12 -12.45
CA PRO A 87 6.96 13.89 -12.40
C PRO A 87 7.31 12.91 -11.29
N ALA A 88 8.36 12.12 -11.50
CA ALA A 88 8.98 11.26 -10.48
C ALA A 88 8.01 10.30 -9.76
N VAL A 89 7.05 9.70 -10.47
CA VAL A 89 6.01 8.84 -9.88
C VAL A 89 6.62 7.71 -9.04
N GLU A 90 7.53 6.94 -9.62
CA GLU A 90 8.23 5.84 -8.93
C GLU A 90 8.97 6.34 -7.69
N GLY A 91 9.68 7.47 -7.80
CA GLY A 91 10.41 8.08 -6.68
C GLY A 91 9.49 8.53 -5.55
N VAL A 92 8.32 9.09 -5.85
CA VAL A 92 7.34 9.49 -4.84
C VAL A 92 6.63 8.28 -4.23
N VAL A 93 6.35 7.24 -5.01
CA VAL A 93 5.81 5.97 -4.52
C VAL A 93 6.80 5.31 -3.55
N ALA A 94 8.07 5.20 -3.91
CA ALA A 94 9.11 4.67 -3.01
C ALA A 94 9.28 5.55 -1.75
N ALA A 95 9.31 6.88 -1.90
CA ALA A 95 9.38 7.80 -0.78
C ALA A 95 8.17 7.68 0.17
N SER A 96 6.98 7.39 -0.37
CA SER A 96 5.77 7.17 0.45
C SER A 96 5.95 5.99 1.41
N VAL A 97 6.54 4.89 0.94
CA VAL A 97 6.81 3.69 1.74
C VAL A 97 7.79 4.03 2.87
N ILE A 98 8.82 4.82 2.58
CA ILE A 98 9.78 5.31 3.59
C ILE A 98 9.05 6.11 4.66
N VAL A 99 8.30 7.13 4.25
CA VAL A 99 7.64 8.06 5.17
C VAL A 99 6.55 7.37 6.00
N LEU A 100 5.76 6.49 5.41
CA LEU A 100 4.76 5.69 6.12
C LEU A 100 5.42 4.74 7.13
N GLY A 101 6.54 4.10 6.75
CA GLY A 101 7.34 3.30 7.68
C GLY A 101 7.87 4.12 8.86
N LEU A 102 8.37 5.33 8.62
CA LEU A 102 8.81 6.26 9.66
C LEU A 102 7.67 6.69 10.60
N LEU A 103 6.46 6.90 10.07
CA LEU A 103 5.27 7.16 10.89
C LEU A 103 4.91 5.99 11.81
N LEU A 104 5.12 4.74 11.36
CA LEU A 104 4.94 3.56 12.20
C LEU A 104 6.05 3.42 13.25
N ILE A 105 7.29 3.80 12.93
CA ILE A 105 8.43 3.79 13.88
C ILE A 105 8.23 4.82 15.00
N SER A 106 7.75 6.02 14.65
CA SER A 106 7.59 7.11 15.61
C SER A 106 6.56 6.79 16.69
N LEU A 107 5.57 5.92 16.37
CA LEU A 107 4.41 5.65 17.21
C LEU A 107 3.63 6.93 17.59
N THR A 108 3.78 8.00 16.80
CA THR A 108 3.15 9.29 17.06
C THR A 108 1.82 9.41 16.30
N ASN A 109 0.78 9.79 17.04
CA ASN A 109 -0.52 10.15 16.45
C ASN A 109 -0.50 11.64 16.09
N LEU A 110 -0.05 11.95 14.88
CA LEU A 110 -0.07 13.30 14.34
C LEU A 110 -1.52 13.71 14.05
N SER A 111 -1.80 15.01 14.06
CA SER A 111 -3.15 15.52 13.80
C SER A 111 -3.60 15.21 12.38
N LEU A 112 -4.93 15.17 12.19
CA LEU A 112 -5.52 14.92 10.87
C LEU A 112 -5.08 15.96 9.83
N ALA A 113 -4.89 17.22 10.26
CA ALA A 113 -4.46 18.32 9.40
C ALA A 113 -3.08 18.10 8.78
N PHE A 114 -2.19 17.35 9.45
CA PHE A 114 -0.88 17.01 8.89
C PHE A 114 -0.89 15.69 8.13
N THR A 115 -1.58 14.69 8.67
CA THR A 115 -1.53 13.32 8.15
C THR A 115 -2.36 13.14 6.89
N LEU A 116 -3.51 13.81 6.78
CA LEU A 116 -4.38 13.68 5.62
C LEU A 116 -3.71 14.21 4.35
N PRO A 117 -3.18 15.45 4.28
CA PRO A 117 -2.51 15.94 3.08
C PRO A 117 -1.34 15.04 2.65
N LEU A 118 -0.50 14.64 3.61
CA LEU A 118 0.65 13.76 3.37
C LEU A 118 0.24 12.44 2.71
N ILE A 119 -0.73 11.74 3.31
CA ILE A 119 -1.22 10.45 2.83
C ILE A 119 -1.94 10.61 1.48
N THR A 120 -2.72 11.68 1.29
CA THR A 120 -3.41 11.92 0.01
C THR A 120 -2.47 12.28 -1.12
N ILE A 121 -1.37 13.00 -0.86
CA ILE A 121 -0.35 13.26 -1.89
C ILE A 121 0.22 11.92 -2.36
N PHE A 122 0.68 11.07 -1.46
CA PHE A 122 1.18 9.74 -1.82
C PHE A 122 0.13 8.93 -2.58
N ALA A 123 -1.12 8.94 -2.11
CA ALA A 123 -2.21 8.25 -2.76
C ALA A 123 -2.41 8.66 -4.22
N VAL A 124 -2.31 9.95 -4.56
CA VAL A 124 -2.40 10.43 -5.94
C VAL A 124 -1.33 9.78 -6.82
N PHE A 125 -0.10 9.64 -6.34
CA PHE A 125 0.98 9.01 -7.10
C PHE A 125 0.78 7.50 -7.27
N HIS A 126 0.37 6.79 -6.21
CA HIS A 126 -0.05 5.38 -6.30
C HIS A 126 -1.20 5.20 -7.31
N GLY A 127 -2.18 6.11 -7.28
CA GLY A 127 -3.29 6.13 -8.22
C GLY A 127 -2.85 6.32 -9.68
N HIS A 128 -1.91 7.23 -9.89
CA HIS A 128 -1.35 7.49 -11.21
C HIS A 128 -0.59 6.26 -11.74
N ALA A 129 0.24 5.63 -10.90
CA ALA A 129 0.94 4.37 -11.20
C ALA A 129 -0.04 3.24 -11.55
N HIS A 130 -1.12 3.08 -10.78
CA HIS A 130 -2.19 2.12 -11.09
C HIS A 130 -2.73 2.27 -12.51
N TYR A 131 -2.99 3.50 -12.95
CA TYR A 131 -3.45 3.74 -14.32
C TYR A 131 -2.36 3.43 -15.35
N ALA A 132 -1.13 3.89 -15.12
CA ALA A 132 0.00 3.67 -16.02
C ALA A 132 0.29 2.18 -16.26
N GLU A 133 0.04 1.35 -15.25
CA GLU A 133 0.35 -0.08 -15.26
C GLU A 133 -0.86 -0.98 -15.60
N MET A 134 -2.04 -0.40 -15.89
CA MET A 134 -3.24 -1.21 -16.18
C MET A 134 -3.16 -1.97 -17.51
N GLY A 135 -2.25 -1.57 -18.41
CA GLY A 135 -2.18 -2.09 -19.78
C GLY A 135 -3.48 -1.85 -20.56
N ASP A 136 -3.96 -2.89 -21.24
CA ASP A 136 -5.21 -2.84 -22.03
C ASP A 136 -6.48 -3.09 -21.20
N ALA A 137 -6.38 -3.17 -19.87
CA ALA A 137 -7.53 -3.41 -19.01
C ALA A 137 -8.53 -2.24 -19.06
N GLY A 138 -9.83 -2.56 -19.10
CA GLY A 138 -10.88 -1.54 -19.02
C GLY A 138 -10.83 -0.80 -17.68
N PHE A 139 -10.57 0.51 -17.72
CA PHE A 139 -10.32 1.35 -16.54
C PHE A 139 -11.34 1.16 -15.41
N MET A 140 -12.66 1.18 -15.70
CA MET A 140 -13.70 1.05 -14.67
C MET A 140 -13.60 -0.27 -13.89
N ARG A 141 -13.31 -1.39 -14.57
CA ARG A 141 -13.19 -2.70 -13.93
C ARG A 141 -11.90 -2.79 -13.11
N TYR A 142 -10.80 -2.33 -13.70
CA TYR A 142 -9.51 -2.27 -13.04
C TYR A 142 -9.53 -1.39 -11.79
N ALA A 143 -10.15 -0.21 -11.87
CA ALA A 143 -10.38 0.69 -10.75
C ALA A 143 -11.24 0.06 -9.65
N GLY A 144 -12.33 -0.60 -10.01
CA GLY A 144 -13.13 -1.36 -9.05
C GLY A 144 -12.30 -2.41 -8.29
N GLY A 145 -11.41 -3.12 -9.01
CA GLY A 145 -10.51 -4.12 -8.44
C GLY A 145 -9.51 -3.52 -7.46
N PHE A 146 -8.71 -2.53 -7.89
CA PHE A 146 -7.68 -1.98 -7.02
C PHE A 146 -8.30 -1.21 -5.84
N VAL A 147 -9.43 -0.51 -6.00
CA VAL A 147 -10.12 0.16 -4.88
C VAL A 147 -10.53 -0.85 -3.81
N LEU A 148 -11.08 -1.99 -4.22
CA LEU A 148 -11.50 -3.04 -3.29
C LEU A 148 -10.29 -3.66 -2.58
N ALA A 149 -9.22 -3.98 -3.32
CA ALA A 149 -7.98 -4.47 -2.75
C ALA A 149 -7.35 -3.47 -1.77
N THR A 150 -7.27 -2.19 -2.14
CA THR A 150 -6.78 -1.11 -1.27
C THR A 150 -7.57 -1.04 0.02
N GLY A 151 -8.90 -1.02 -0.07
CA GLY A 151 -9.77 -1.02 1.10
C GLY A 151 -9.55 -2.25 2.01
N ALA A 152 -9.40 -3.42 1.42
CA ALA A 152 -9.11 -4.66 2.13
C ALA A 152 -7.74 -4.63 2.83
N LEU A 153 -6.70 -4.12 2.16
CA LEU A 153 -5.36 -3.97 2.74
C LEU A 153 -5.33 -2.95 3.87
N HIS A 154 -6.03 -1.82 3.73
CA HIS A 154 -6.17 -0.86 4.82
C HIS A 154 -6.87 -1.48 6.02
N LEU A 155 -7.95 -2.23 5.80
CA LEU A 155 -8.64 -2.94 6.87
C LEU A 155 -7.75 -4.01 7.51
N ALA A 156 -7.00 -4.77 6.71
CA ALA A 156 -6.07 -5.79 7.21
C ALA A 156 -4.97 -5.17 8.08
N GLY A 157 -4.35 -4.08 7.63
CA GLY A 157 -3.39 -3.32 8.44
C GLY A 157 -4.02 -2.78 9.72
N PHE A 158 -5.23 -2.22 9.62
CA PHE A 158 -5.96 -1.69 10.76
C PHE A 158 -6.25 -2.76 11.82
N LEU A 159 -6.80 -3.90 11.41
CA LEU A 159 -7.11 -5.01 12.29
C LEU A 159 -5.84 -5.60 12.90
N SER A 160 -4.77 -5.79 12.11
CA SER A 160 -3.49 -6.28 12.61
C SER A 160 -2.97 -5.41 13.76
N ALA A 161 -2.98 -4.08 13.62
CA ALA A 161 -2.55 -3.17 14.67
C ALA A 161 -3.44 -3.23 15.93
N ARG A 162 -4.75 -3.51 15.80
CA ARG A 162 -5.67 -3.63 16.94
C ARG A 162 -5.46 -4.89 17.77
N TRP A 163 -4.86 -5.92 17.18
CA TRP A 163 -4.60 -7.19 17.85
C TRP A 163 -3.24 -7.18 18.57
N LEU A 164 -2.38 -6.19 18.29
CA LEU A 164 -1.12 -6.04 19.01
C LEU A 164 -1.35 -5.35 20.38
N PRO A 165 -0.86 -5.95 21.49
CA PRO A 165 -1.00 -5.36 22.81
C PRO A 165 -0.17 -4.07 22.93
N GLU A 166 -0.59 -3.15 23.79
CA GLU A 166 0.20 -1.94 24.14
C GLU A 166 1.33 -2.24 25.15
N SER A 167 1.77 -3.49 25.22
CA SER A 167 2.93 -3.90 26.00
C SER A 167 4.23 -3.45 25.32
N ARG A 168 5.34 -3.42 26.06
CA ARG A 168 6.68 -3.11 25.50
C ARG A 168 6.99 -3.97 24.26
N THR A 169 6.64 -5.25 24.30
CA THR A 169 6.83 -6.19 23.19
C THR A 169 5.96 -5.83 21.99
N GLY A 170 4.68 -5.50 22.21
CA GLY A 170 3.79 -5.10 21.11
C GLY A 170 4.21 -3.79 20.46
N LEU A 171 4.65 -2.80 21.24
CA LEU A 171 5.21 -1.54 20.73
C LEU A 171 6.51 -1.78 19.95
N ALA A 172 7.39 -2.66 20.44
CA ALA A 172 8.61 -3.05 19.73
C ALA A 172 8.27 -3.70 18.38
N LEU A 173 7.27 -4.59 18.33
CA LEU A 173 6.83 -5.23 17.10
C LEU A 173 6.25 -4.20 16.09
N LYS A 174 5.42 -3.26 16.55
CA LYS A 174 4.91 -2.15 15.69
C LYS A 174 6.07 -1.36 15.07
N ARG A 175 7.12 -1.05 15.85
CA ARG A 175 8.32 -0.38 15.36
C ARG A 175 9.09 -1.23 14.35
N SER A 176 9.26 -2.52 14.62
CA SER A 176 9.94 -3.44 13.70
C SER A 176 9.25 -3.51 12.34
N ILE A 177 7.90 -3.50 12.31
CA ILE A 177 7.13 -3.41 11.06
C ILE A 177 7.48 -2.11 10.33
N GLY A 178 7.47 -0.97 11.03
CA GLY A 178 7.84 0.31 10.44
C GLY A 178 9.28 0.35 9.90
N VAL A 179 10.24 -0.30 10.57
CA VAL A 179 11.63 -0.43 10.10
C VAL A 179 11.69 -1.26 8.81
N VAL A 180 10.98 -2.39 8.75
CA VAL A 180 10.93 -3.22 7.54
C VAL A 180 10.30 -2.46 6.37
N VAL A 181 9.16 -1.80 6.61
CA VAL A 181 8.48 -0.97 5.59
C VAL A 181 9.41 0.14 5.11
N SER A 182 9.99 0.92 6.02
CA SER A 182 10.86 2.04 5.64
C SER A 182 12.12 1.56 4.90
N GLY A 183 12.73 0.46 5.37
CA GLY A 183 13.88 -0.14 4.72
C GLY A 183 13.57 -0.64 3.30
N ALA A 184 12.39 -1.23 3.07
CA ALA A 184 11.95 -1.61 1.73
C ALA A 184 11.82 -0.39 0.81
N GLY A 185 11.25 0.71 1.29
CA GLY A 185 11.17 1.96 0.52
C GLY A 185 12.55 2.53 0.15
N VAL A 186 13.54 2.42 1.05
CA VAL A 186 14.93 2.83 0.75
C VAL A 186 15.53 1.96 -0.36
N LEU A 187 15.27 0.66 -0.35
CA LEU A 187 15.73 -0.24 -1.42
C LEU A 187 15.08 0.09 -2.77
N MET A 188 13.80 0.46 -2.77
CA MET A 188 13.05 0.86 -3.97
C MET A 188 13.54 2.18 -4.58
N LEU A 189 14.04 3.13 -3.77
CA LEU A 189 14.61 4.38 -4.30
C LEU A 189 15.91 4.17 -5.09
N GLY A 190 16.60 3.04 -4.88
CA GLY A 190 17.89 2.72 -5.49
C GLY A 190 17.83 1.72 -6.64
N SER A 191 16.64 1.23 -7.00
CA SER A 191 16.39 0.30 -8.11
C SER A 191 15.96 1.04 -9.36
#